data_AF-A0A6N9E0Z4-F1
#
_entry.id   AF-A0A6N9E0Z4-F1
#
_cell.length_a   1.000
_cell.length_b   1.000
_cell.length_c   1.000
_cell.angle_alpha   90.00
_cell.angle_beta   90.00
_cell.angle_gamma   90.00
#
_symmetry.space_group_name_H-M   'P 1'
#
loop_
_entity.id
_entity.type
_entity.pdbx_description
1 polymer ?
#
loop_
_entity_poly.entity_id
_entity_poly.type
_entity_poly.pdbx_seq_one_letter_code
_entity_poly.pdbx_strand_id
1 'polypeptide(L)'
;MIFFTDRDLGSLFPKILLAAGIQVETYNDHFKDNDLSDESWLSEVGRNEWCAVSKDKRIRYRPNEREAVMRAGVGLFIVIGTNATHKELANNFVATYQKIEIFLEKHHPPFIAKVYRPSAKESQGRNKAGRVELWYSP
;
A
#
# COMPACT_ATOMS: atom_id res chain seq x y z
N MET A 1 4.17 13.47 0.99
CA MET A 1 3.82 12.25 0.25
C MET A 1 2.55 11.68 0.85
N ILE A 2 1.59 11.32 0.01
CA ILE A 2 0.26 10.86 0.45
C ILE A 2 0.06 9.42 0.01
N PHE A 3 -0.49 8.60 0.92
CA PHE A 3 -0.91 7.24 0.61
C PHE A 3 -2.42 7.19 0.37
N PHE A 4 -2.85 6.40 -0.59
CA PHE A 4 -4.26 6.10 -0.81
C PHE A 4 -4.55 4.67 -0.35
N THR A 5 -5.49 4.49 0.58
CA THR A 5 -5.92 3.15 1.02
C THR A 5 -7.18 2.71 0.30
N ASP A 6 -7.15 1.51 -0.27
CA ASP A 6 -8.34 0.88 -0.83
C ASP A 6 -9.35 0.44 0.24
N ARG A 7 -10.47 -0.13 -0.21
CA ARG A 7 -11.57 -0.59 0.67
C ARG A 7 -11.20 -1.79 1.54
N ASP A 8 -10.24 -2.60 1.11
CA ASP A 8 -9.90 -3.89 1.73
C ASP A 8 -9.06 -3.74 3.01
N LEU A 9 -8.55 -2.53 3.28
CA LEU A 9 -7.81 -2.21 4.49
C LEU A 9 -8.69 -1.81 5.68
N GLY A 10 -10.01 -1.65 5.46
CA GLY A 10 -10.97 -1.24 6.48
C GLY A 10 -10.66 0.12 7.11
N SER A 11 -11.48 0.56 8.07
CA SER A 11 -11.39 1.93 8.61
C SER A 11 -10.26 2.16 9.61
N LEU A 12 -9.71 1.10 10.23
CA LEU A 12 -8.65 1.24 11.23
C LEU A 12 -7.28 1.51 10.61
N PHE A 13 -7.00 0.98 9.42
CA PHE A 13 -5.71 1.12 8.78
C PHE A 13 -5.36 2.59 8.49
N PRO A 14 -6.18 3.36 7.73
CA PRO A 14 -5.88 4.77 7.48
C PRO A 14 -5.84 5.60 8.76
N LYS A 15 -6.71 5.31 9.75
CA LYS A 15 -6.69 5.99 11.05
C LYS A 15 -5.37 5.83 11.82
N ILE A 16 -4.79 4.63 11.80
CA ILE A 16 -3.51 4.36 12.47
C ILE A 16 -2.37 5.09 11.77
N LEU A 17 -2.36 5.12 10.43
CA LEU A 17 -1.36 5.85 9.66
C LEU A 17 -1.45 7.36 9.93
N LEU A 18 -2.66 7.94 9.90
CA LEU A 18 -2.89 9.35 10.23
C LEU A 18 -2.44 9.69 11.65
N ALA A 19 -2.76 8.84 12.64
CA ALA A 19 -2.32 9.03 14.02
C ALA A 19 -0.79 8.95 14.19
N ALA A 20 -0.09 8.30 13.25
CA ALA A 20 1.36 8.26 13.19
C ALA A 20 1.99 9.40 12.38
N GLY A 21 1.19 10.35 11.88
CA GLY A 21 1.64 11.49 11.09
C GLY A 21 1.83 11.21 9.59
N ILE A 22 1.41 10.03 9.11
CA ILE A 22 1.46 9.68 7.69
C ILE A 22 0.19 10.21 7.03
N GLN A 23 0.33 11.00 5.96
CA GLN A 23 -0.83 11.53 5.23
C GLN A 23 -1.51 10.42 4.42
N VAL A 24 -2.84 10.32 4.57
CA VAL A 24 -3.64 9.28 3.94
C VAL A 24 -4.94 9.85 3.39
N GLU A 25 -5.25 9.44 2.17
CA GLU A 25 -6.57 9.54 1.54
C GLU A 25 -7.20 8.16 1.48
N THR A 26 -8.52 8.06 1.60
CA THR A 26 -9.21 6.77 1.54
C THR A 26 -10.16 6.69 0.37
N TYR A 27 -10.41 5.48 -0.12
CA TYR A 27 -11.42 5.27 -1.17
C TYR A 27 -12.76 5.94 -0.84
N ASN A 28 -13.22 5.87 0.40
CA ASN A 28 -14.52 6.42 0.79
C ASN A 28 -14.55 7.96 0.85
N ASP A 29 -13.39 8.63 0.92
CA ASP A 29 -13.33 10.09 0.90
C ASP A 29 -13.53 10.64 -0.53
N HIS A 30 -13.13 9.86 -1.54
CA HIS A 30 -13.15 10.26 -2.96
C HIS A 30 -14.29 9.63 -3.75
N PHE A 31 -14.76 8.46 -3.32
CA PHE A 31 -15.70 7.64 -4.07
C PHE A 31 -16.88 7.23 -3.20
N LYS A 32 -18.08 7.63 -3.61
CA LYS A 32 -19.35 7.27 -2.94
C LYS A 32 -19.97 5.99 -3.49
N ASP A 33 -19.61 5.63 -4.73
CA ASP A 33 -20.12 4.44 -5.40
C ASP A 33 -19.17 3.25 -5.21
N ASN A 34 -19.77 2.12 -4.87
CA ASN A 34 -19.04 0.88 -4.63
C ASN A 34 -18.70 0.09 -5.91
N ASP A 35 -19.19 0.54 -7.07
CA ASP A 35 -19.07 -0.13 -8.37
C ASP A 35 -18.04 0.50 -9.32
N LEU A 36 -17.17 1.39 -8.84
CA LEU A 36 -16.10 1.90 -9.70
C LEU A 36 -15.12 0.79 -10.05
N SER A 37 -14.77 0.72 -11.34
CA SER A 37 -13.76 -0.18 -11.85
C SER A 37 -12.39 0.14 -11.22
N ASP A 38 -11.52 -0.87 -11.15
CA ASP A 38 -10.16 -0.68 -10.62
C ASP A 38 -9.38 0.40 -11.38
N GLU A 39 -9.63 0.55 -12.68
CA GLU A 39 -9.03 1.57 -13.52
C GLU A 39 -9.41 3.00 -13.09
N SER A 40 -10.63 3.20 -12.59
CA SER A 40 -11.13 4.54 -12.26
C SER A 40 -10.43 5.11 -11.03
N TRP A 41 -10.31 4.32 -9.95
CA TRP A 41 -9.64 4.80 -8.74
C TRP A 41 -8.12 4.85 -8.91
N LEU A 42 -7.51 3.90 -9.64
CA LEU A 42 -6.08 3.95 -9.97
C LEU A 42 -5.73 5.22 -10.76
N SER A 43 -6.58 5.62 -11.70
CA SER A 43 -6.38 6.86 -12.48
C SER A 43 -6.47 8.12 -11.61
N GLU A 44 -7.31 8.13 -10.57
CA GLU A 44 -7.33 9.24 -9.59
C GLU A 44 -6.04 9.26 -8.77
N VAL A 45 -5.61 8.11 -8.25
CA VAL A 45 -4.37 7.99 -7.47
C VAL A 45 -3.16 8.45 -8.29
N GLY A 46 -3.07 8.00 -9.55
CA GLY A 46 -2.00 8.38 -10.47
C GLY A 46 -1.99 9.88 -10.78
N ARG A 47 -3.15 10.47 -11.07
CA ARG A 47 -3.28 11.91 -11.34
C ARG A 47 -2.88 12.80 -10.15
N ASN A 48 -3.09 12.32 -8.92
CA ASN A 48 -2.70 13.04 -7.72
C ASN A 48 -1.29 12.68 -7.20
N GLU A 49 -0.54 11.86 -7.95
CA GLU A 49 0.81 11.40 -7.57
C GLU A 49 0.86 10.70 -6.19
N TRP A 50 -0.23 10.03 -5.81
CA TRP A 50 -0.32 9.27 -4.56
C TRP A 50 0.24 7.85 -4.73
N CYS A 51 0.64 7.25 -3.61
CA CYS A 51 0.99 5.83 -3.56
C CYS A 51 -0.19 5.01 -3.04
N ALA A 52 -0.64 4.02 -3.80
CA ALA A 52 -1.71 3.12 -3.37
C ALA A 52 -1.19 2.11 -2.34
N VAL A 53 -2.02 1.77 -1.35
CA VAL A 53 -1.80 0.67 -0.41
C VAL A 53 -2.99 -0.27 -0.46
N SER A 54 -2.71 -1.57 -0.63
CA SER A 54 -3.73 -2.61 -0.72
C SER A 54 -3.30 -3.85 0.06
N LYS A 55 -4.29 -4.61 0.55
CA LYS A 55 -4.11 -5.98 1.07
C LYS A 55 -4.44 -7.03 0.00
N ASP A 56 -5.10 -6.64 -1.09
CA ASP A 56 -5.70 -7.58 -2.01
C ASP A 56 -4.63 -8.40 -2.73
N LYS A 57 -4.75 -9.72 -2.56
CA LYS A 57 -3.91 -10.70 -3.22
C LYS A 57 -4.32 -10.89 -4.68
N ARG A 58 -5.48 -10.38 -5.13
CA ARG A 58 -5.99 -10.58 -6.49
C ARG A 58 -5.19 -9.83 -7.56
N ILE A 59 -4.68 -8.63 -7.25
CA ILE A 59 -3.72 -7.88 -8.11
C ILE A 59 -2.49 -8.71 -8.44
N ARG A 60 -2.13 -9.66 -7.57
CA ARG A 60 -1.00 -10.57 -7.79
C ARG A 60 -1.22 -11.54 -8.97
N TYR A 61 -2.46 -11.90 -9.27
CA TYR A 61 -2.79 -13.02 -10.17
C TYR A 61 -3.48 -12.60 -11.46
N ARG A 62 -3.93 -11.36 -11.58
CA ARG A 62 -4.64 -10.86 -12.77
C ARG A 62 -3.73 -9.95 -13.58
N PRO A 63 -3.22 -10.40 -14.75
CA PRO A 63 -2.37 -9.58 -15.62
C PRO A 63 -2.97 -8.20 -15.89
N ASN A 64 -4.28 -8.13 -16.14
CA ASN A 64 -5.00 -6.88 -16.42
C ASN A 64 -4.89 -5.85 -15.29
N GLU A 65 -4.90 -6.29 -14.02
CA GLU A 65 -4.80 -5.38 -12.87
C GLU A 65 -3.39 -4.80 -12.75
N ARG A 66 -2.35 -5.59 -13.02
CA ARG A 66 -0.97 -5.07 -13.05
C ARG A 66 -0.80 -4.03 -14.16
N GLU A 67 -1.30 -4.32 -15.35
CA GLU A 67 -1.24 -3.39 -16.48
C GLU A 67 -2.02 -2.10 -16.17
N ALA A 68 -3.13 -2.18 -15.43
CA ALA A 68 -3.86 -0.99 -14.98
C ALA A 68 -3.00 -0.11 -14.05
N VAL A 69 -2.26 -0.70 -13.10
CA VAL A 69 -1.31 0.04 -12.25
C VAL A 69 -0.23 0.72 -13.10
N MET A 70 0.33 0.00 -14.08
CA MET A 70 1.37 0.55 -14.95
C MET A 70 0.83 1.70 -15.80
N ARG A 71 -0.32 1.51 -16.46
CA ARG A 71 -0.97 2.55 -17.29
C ARG A 71 -1.34 3.79 -16.48
N ALA A 72 -1.73 3.61 -15.22
CA ALA A 72 -2.09 4.71 -14.33
C ALA A 72 -0.87 5.43 -13.73
N GLY A 73 0.36 4.92 -13.91
CA GLY A 73 1.56 5.53 -13.34
C GLY A 73 1.64 5.41 -11.81
N VAL A 74 0.99 4.42 -11.21
CA VAL A 74 0.82 4.32 -9.75
C VAL A 74 1.93 3.51 -9.10
N GLY A 75 2.44 3.99 -7.96
CA GLY A 75 3.23 3.18 -7.02
C GLY A 75 2.30 2.42 -6.10
N LEU A 76 2.20 1.10 -6.27
CA LEU A 76 1.33 0.24 -5.45
C LEU A 76 2.13 -0.54 -4.41
N PHE A 77 1.79 -0.38 -3.14
CA PHE A 77 2.28 -1.18 -2.03
C PHE A 77 1.26 -2.24 -1.60
N ILE A 78 1.63 -3.51 -1.70
CA ILE A 78 0.83 -4.62 -1.22
C ILE A 78 1.31 -5.02 0.18
N VAL A 79 0.47 -4.86 1.20
CA VAL A 79 0.78 -5.29 2.58
C VAL A 79 0.60 -6.79 2.75
N ILE A 80 1.66 -7.49 3.16
CA ILE A 80 1.69 -8.95 3.28
C ILE A 80 1.67 -9.37 4.76
N GLY A 81 0.62 -10.07 5.17
CA GLY A 81 0.53 -10.71 6.47
C GLY A 81 -0.57 -11.78 6.53
N THR A 82 -0.19 -13.06 6.54
CA THR A 82 -1.13 -14.17 6.75
C THR A 82 -1.73 -14.08 8.15
N ASN A 83 -3.05 -14.20 8.26
CA ASN A 83 -3.83 -14.10 9.51
C ASN A 83 -3.64 -12.77 10.28
N ALA A 84 -3.07 -11.74 9.64
CA ALA A 84 -2.90 -10.43 10.24
C ALA A 84 -4.21 -9.63 10.17
N THR A 85 -4.58 -9.02 11.28
CA THR A 85 -5.64 -8.02 11.35
C THR A 85 -5.22 -6.73 10.63
N HIS A 86 -6.18 -5.90 10.23
CA HIS A 86 -5.86 -4.60 9.61
C HIS A 86 -5.08 -3.68 10.56
N LYS A 87 -5.35 -3.78 11.87
CA LYS A 87 -4.58 -3.09 12.92
C LYS A 87 -3.11 -3.53 12.92
N GLU A 88 -2.83 -4.83 12.85
CA GLU A 88 -1.45 -5.34 12.78
C GLU A 88 -0.74 -4.94 11.49
N LEU A 89 -1.43 -4.97 10.35
CA LEU A 89 -0.87 -4.53 9.07
C LEU A 89 -0.54 -3.04 9.10
N ALA A 90 -1.43 -2.21 9.65
CA ALA A 90 -1.21 -0.76 9.77
C ALA A 90 -0.02 -0.45 10.70
N ASN A 91 0.03 -1.08 11.88
CA ASN A 91 1.15 -0.93 12.81
C ASN A 91 2.48 -1.36 12.16
N ASN A 92 2.46 -2.44 11.37
CA ASN A 92 3.63 -2.86 10.63
C ASN A 92 4.04 -1.86 9.56
N PHE A 93 3.07 -1.31 8.82
CA PHE A 93 3.33 -0.29 7.80
C PHE A 93 3.98 0.94 8.43
N VAL A 94 3.43 1.45 9.54
CA VAL A 94 4.01 2.54 10.34
C VAL A 94 5.43 2.21 10.80
N ALA A 95 5.65 1.02 11.37
CA ALA A 95 6.97 0.59 11.81
C ALA A 95 7.98 0.45 10.64
N THR A 96 7.49 0.23 9.41
CA THR A 96 8.31 0.06 8.20
C THR A 96 8.43 1.36 7.39
N TYR A 97 7.76 2.43 7.81
CA TYR A 97 7.57 3.65 7.02
C TYR A 97 8.88 4.27 6.54
N GLN A 98 9.89 4.40 7.41
CA GLN A 98 11.20 4.93 7.03
C GLN A 98 11.86 4.12 5.91
N LYS A 99 11.68 2.79 5.87
CA LYS A 99 12.21 1.95 4.79
C LYS A 99 11.43 2.15 3.49
N ILE A 100 10.13 2.46 3.58
CA ILE A 100 9.28 2.78 2.44
C ILE A 100 9.70 4.13 1.83
N GLU A 101 10.02 5.13 2.65
CA GLU A 101 10.54 6.42 2.17
C GLU A 101 11.85 6.23 1.41
N ILE A 102 12.82 5.52 2.00
CA ILE A 102 14.10 5.20 1.34
C ILE A 102 13.88 4.38 0.05
N PHE A 103 12.87 3.51 0.01
CA PHE A 103 12.51 2.78 -1.19
C PHE A 103 12.02 3.72 -2.29
N LEU A 104 11.18 4.70 -1.95
CA LEU A 104 10.61 5.67 -2.89
C LEU A 104 11.63 6.68 -3.42
N GLU A 105 12.72 6.93 -2.68
CA GLU A 105 13.88 7.67 -3.20
C GLU A 105 14.61 6.93 -4.33
N LYS A 106 14.49 5.60 -4.38
CA LYS A 106 15.21 4.73 -5.34
C LYS A 106 14.32 4.21 -6.46
N HIS A 107 13.01 4.18 -6.23
CA HIS A 107 12.03 3.59 -7.13
C HIS A 107 10.89 4.57 -7.35
N HIS A 108 10.79 5.09 -8.57
CA HIS A 108 9.70 5.97 -8.97
C HIS A 108 8.56 5.16 -9.59
N PRO A 109 7.29 5.55 -9.38
CA PRO A 109 6.15 4.96 -10.07
C PRO A 109 6.30 4.96 -11.61
N PRO A 110 5.69 3.99 -12.32
CA PRO A 110 4.86 2.92 -11.77
C PRO A 110 5.68 1.73 -11.24
N PHE A 111 5.22 1.16 -10.13
CA PHE A 111 5.75 -0.09 -9.61
C PHE A 111 4.70 -0.81 -8.78
N ILE A 112 4.95 -2.10 -8.53
CA ILE A 112 4.29 -2.85 -7.47
C ILE A 112 5.36 -3.35 -6.52
N ALA A 113 5.23 -2.99 -5.25
CA ALA A 113 6.11 -3.39 -4.16
C ALA A 113 5.32 -4.14 -3.08
N LYS A 114 6.01 -4.97 -2.29
CA LYS A 114 5.43 -5.72 -1.19
C LYS A 114 6.01 -5.26 0.13
N VAL A 115 5.14 -4.99 1.09
CA VAL A 115 5.51 -4.64 2.47
C VAL A 115 5.22 -5.83 3.36
N TYR A 116 6.25 -6.53 3.79
CA TYR A 116 6.13 -7.72 4.64
C TYR A 116 6.22 -7.36 6.11
N ARG A 117 5.50 -8.09 6.95
CA ARG A 117 5.76 -8.11 8.40
C ARG A 117 7.15 -8.67 8.70
N PRO A 118 7.82 -8.24 9.80
CA PRO A 118 9.03 -8.90 10.25
C PRO A 118 8.73 -10.37 10.55
N SER A 119 9.69 -11.24 10.24
CA SER A 119 9.65 -12.63 10.67
C SER A 119 9.70 -12.73 12.20
N ALA A 120 9.34 -13.90 12.73
CA ALA A 120 9.44 -14.17 14.17
C ALA A 120 10.88 -13.97 14.69
N LYS A 121 11.90 -14.26 13.89
CA LYS A 121 13.31 -14.04 14.24
C LYS A 121 13.69 -12.56 14.25
N GLU A 122 13.22 -11.78 13.28
CA GLU A 122 13.47 -10.33 13.21
C GLU A 122 12.76 -9.58 14.34
N SER A 123 11.57 -10.05 14.72
CA SER A 123 10.77 -9.47 15.81
C SER A 123 11.36 -9.67 17.21
N GLN A 124 12.37 -10.54 17.36
CA GLN A 124 13.10 -10.74 18.62
C GLN A 124 14.19 -9.67 18.85
N GLY A 125 14.53 -8.88 17.82
CA GLY A 125 15.39 -7.70 17.94
C GLY A 125 14.61 -6.44 18.33
N ARG A 126 15.33 -5.36 18.70
CA ARG A 126 14.72 -4.03 18.97
C ARG A 126 13.97 -3.44 17.76
N ASN A 127 14.22 -3.94 16.54
CA ASN A 127 13.64 -3.41 15.31
C ASN A 127 12.35 -4.15 14.94
N LYS A 128 11.20 -3.48 15.10
CA LYS A 128 9.88 -4.00 14.71
C LYS A 128 9.53 -3.72 13.25
N ALA A 129 10.42 -3.06 12.50
CA ALA A 129 10.20 -2.76 11.09
C ALA A 129 10.25 -4.03 10.24
N GLY A 130 9.32 -4.14 9.30
CA GLY A 130 9.33 -5.16 8.26
C GLY A 130 10.33 -4.88 7.15
N ARG A 131 10.01 -5.39 5.95
CA ARG A 131 10.79 -5.17 4.71
C ARG A 131 9.87 -4.72 3.58
N VAL A 132 10.42 -3.91 2.69
CA VAL A 132 9.78 -3.49 1.43
C VAL A 132 10.59 -4.04 0.27
N GLU A 133 9.93 -4.64 -0.71
CA GLU A 133 10.57 -5.28 -1.85
C GLU A 133 9.85 -4.92 -3.14
N LEU A 134 10.62 -4.47 -4.15
CA LEU A 134 10.11 -4.31 -5.50
C LEU A 134 9.70 -5.68 -6.04
N TRP A 135 8.46 -5.79 -6.52
CA TRP A 135 7.95 -7.02 -7.12
C TRP A 135 7.80 -6.91 -8.63
N TYR A 136 7.35 -5.75 -9.13
CA TYR A 136 7.15 -5.52 -10.54
C TYR A 136 7.36 -4.05 -10.89
N SER A 137 7.98 -3.80 -12.04
CA SER A 137 8.25 -2.50 -12.65
C SER A 137 8.36 -2.74 -14.15
N PRO A 138 7.96 -1.78 -15.01
CA PRO A 138 8.02 -1.94 -16.46
C PRO A 138 9.45 -2.03 -17.00
#